data_AF-A0A924ZFV8-F1
#
_entry.id   AF-A0A924ZFV8-F1
#
_cell.length_a   1.000
_cell.length_b   1.000
_cell.length_c   1.000
_cell.angle_alpha   90.00
_cell.angle_beta   90.00
_cell.angle_gamma   90.00
#
_symmetry.space_group_name_H-M   'P 1'
#
loop_
_entity.id
_entity.type
_entity.pdbx_description
1 polymer ?
#
loop_
_entity_poly.entity_id
_entity_poly.type
_entity_poly.pdbx_seq_one_letter_code
_entity_poly.pdbx_strand_id
1 'polypeptide(L)'
;MTDPHSESTAGRSRRRGHAAPRNTGPSLIPLPRRLENPFAPLKSLSDEALSQIIAAAYRILDEGGIEFRSRSALDLMRRNGARVTDDAMVRLDPDLVRHFCAMAPQTFTLHSRNP
;
A
#
# COMPACT_ATOMS: atom_id res chain seq x y z
N MET A 1 41.04 -55.95 1.09
CA MET A 1 41.36 -55.42 2.42
C MET A 1 42.70 -54.71 2.29
N THR A 2 42.61 -53.38 2.17
CA THR A 2 43.66 -52.35 2.32
C THR A 2 44.87 -52.30 1.37
N ASP A 3 44.85 -51.27 0.50
CA ASP A 3 46.01 -50.65 -0.17
C ASP A 3 47.13 -50.26 0.81
N PRO A 4 48.38 -50.22 0.34
CA PRO A 4 49.10 -48.95 0.39
C PRO A 4 50.11 -48.76 -0.76
N HIS A 5 49.95 -47.75 -1.60
CA HIS A 5 51.12 -47.11 -2.23
C HIS A 5 50.96 -45.59 -2.33
N SER A 6 52.04 -44.96 -1.90
CA SER A 6 52.31 -43.53 -1.76
C SER A 6 52.27 -42.76 -3.07
N GLU A 7 51.57 -41.62 -3.07
CA GLU A 7 51.82 -40.55 -4.04
C GLU A 7 52.23 -39.27 -3.31
N SER A 8 53.44 -38.81 -3.62
CA SER A 8 53.83 -37.41 -3.46
C SER A 8 54.98 -37.14 -4.43
N THR A 9 54.75 -36.32 -5.46
CA THR A 9 55.29 -34.95 -5.48
C THR A 9 54.90 -34.13 -6.72
N ALA A 10 54.44 -32.91 -6.41
CA ALA A 10 54.72 -31.64 -7.09
C ALA A 10 54.08 -31.30 -8.46
N GLY A 11 52.97 -30.54 -8.39
CA GLY A 11 52.49 -29.64 -9.45
C GLY A 11 52.17 -28.25 -8.90
N ARG A 12 53.19 -27.39 -8.86
CA ARG A 12 53.26 -25.95 -8.59
C ARG A 12 52.01 -25.11 -8.92
N SER A 13 51.39 -24.47 -7.91
CA SER A 13 50.96 -23.06 -8.02
C SER A 13 50.76 -22.42 -6.64
N ARG A 14 51.80 -21.72 -6.20
CA ARG A 14 51.71 -20.76 -5.10
C ARG A 14 51.08 -19.49 -5.66
N ARG A 15 49.86 -19.18 -5.23
CA ARG A 15 49.34 -17.81 -5.04
C ARG A 15 48.09 -17.88 -4.16
N ARG A 16 48.30 -18.10 -2.87
CA ARG A 16 47.38 -17.59 -1.84
C ARG A 16 47.55 -16.08 -1.81
N GLY A 17 46.94 -15.42 -2.79
CA GLY A 17 46.63 -14.00 -2.72
C GLY A 17 45.41 -13.88 -1.84
N HIS A 18 45.59 -13.20 -0.71
CA HIS A 18 44.53 -12.62 0.10
C HIS A 18 43.43 -12.09 -0.84
N ALA A 19 42.28 -12.79 -0.91
CA ALA A 19 41.13 -12.24 -1.59
C ALA A 19 40.72 -11.02 -0.78
N ALA A 20 41.10 -9.85 -1.28
CA ALA A 20 40.65 -8.57 -0.74
C ALA A 20 39.13 -8.67 -0.56
N PRO A 21 38.56 -8.19 0.57
CA PRO A 21 37.13 -8.17 0.74
C PRO A 21 36.55 -7.48 -0.49
N ARG A 22 35.74 -8.22 -1.25
CA ARG A 22 34.98 -7.64 -2.36
C ARG A 22 34.27 -6.45 -1.76
N ASN A 23 34.62 -5.26 -2.22
CA ASN A 23 34.06 -4.00 -1.78
C ASN A 23 32.54 -4.17 -1.88
N THR A 24 31.90 -4.46 -0.75
CA THR A 24 30.46 -4.48 -0.64
C THR A 24 30.06 -3.08 -1.04
N GLY A 25 29.32 -2.98 -2.15
CA GLY A 25 28.76 -1.72 -2.62
C GLY A 25 28.15 -0.94 -1.45
N PRO A 26 27.95 0.38 -1.60
CA PRO A 26 27.66 1.30 -0.50
C PRO A 26 26.71 0.62 0.49
N SER A 27 27.17 0.47 1.74
CA SER A 27 26.36 -0.08 2.83
C SER A 27 25.03 0.64 2.76
N LEU A 28 23.99 -0.05 2.30
CA LEU A 28 22.67 0.51 2.25
C LEU A 28 22.31 0.74 3.70
N ILE A 29 22.42 2.00 4.13
CA ILE A 29 21.91 2.43 5.42
C ILE A 29 20.49 1.86 5.46
N PRO A 30 20.16 1.00 6.44
CA PRO A 30 18.83 0.43 6.51
C PRO A 30 17.83 1.57 6.53
N LEU A 31 17.02 1.67 5.48
CA LEU A 31 15.95 2.65 5.44
C LEU A 31 15.07 2.43 6.67
N PRO A 32 14.64 3.51 7.36
CA PRO A 32 13.76 3.36 8.49
C PRO A 32 12.52 2.59 8.06
N ARG A 33 12.10 1.62 8.89
CA ARG A 33 10.91 0.80 8.63
C ARG A 33 9.64 1.65 8.45
N ARG A 34 9.66 2.89 8.94
CA ARG A 34 8.61 3.89 8.79
C ARG A 34 9.25 5.21 8.32
N LEU A 35 8.97 5.58 7.08
CA LEU A 35 9.34 6.89 6.55
C LEU A 35 8.30 7.91 7.01
N GLU A 36 8.71 8.84 7.87
CA GLU A 36 7.88 9.97 8.30
C GLU A 36 8.32 11.22 7.52
N ASN A 37 7.36 11.92 6.90
CA ASN A 37 7.64 13.18 6.22
C ASN A 37 7.78 14.30 7.28
N PRO A 38 8.95 14.93 7.42
CA PRO A 38 9.15 15.98 8.42
C PRO A 38 8.52 17.31 8.01
N PHE A 39 8.12 17.47 6.74
CA PHE A 39 7.55 18.70 6.21
C PHE A 39 6.02 18.70 6.34
N ALA A 40 5.47 19.89 6.61
CA ALA A 40 4.03 20.08 6.56
C ALA A 40 3.50 19.78 5.14
N PRO A 41 2.30 19.17 5.01
CA PRO A 41 1.67 18.98 3.72
C PRO A 41 1.51 20.30 2.97
N LEU A 42 1.82 20.30 1.68
CA LEU A 42 1.63 21.47 0.83
C LEU A 42 0.14 21.78 0.68
N LYS A 43 -0.28 23.00 1.02
CA LYS A 43 -1.64 23.49 0.81
C LYS A 43 -1.77 24.17 -0.54
N SER A 44 -2.11 23.40 -1.58
CA SER A 44 -2.32 23.94 -2.94
C SER A 44 -3.71 24.56 -3.15
N LEU A 45 -4.68 24.24 -2.32
CA LEU A 45 -6.07 24.73 -2.38
C LEU A 45 -6.39 25.53 -1.12
N SER A 46 -7.21 26.58 -1.24
CA SER A 46 -7.81 27.25 -0.10
C SER A 46 -8.91 26.38 0.53
N ASP A 47 -9.24 26.63 1.79
CA ASP A 47 -10.28 25.87 2.51
C ASP A 47 -11.66 26.02 1.84
N GLU A 48 -11.93 27.19 1.26
CA GLU A 48 -13.14 27.46 0.46
C GLU A 48 -13.16 26.62 -0.83
N ALA A 49 -12.07 26.61 -1.61
CA ALA A 49 -11.99 25.83 -2.84
C ALA A 49 -12.12 24.33 -2.55
N LEU A 50 -11.53 23.85 -1.45
CA LEU A 50 -11.67 22.47 -1.01
C LEU A 50 -13.13 22.14 -0.65
N SER A 51 -13.80 23.03 0.07
CA SER A 51 -15.21 22.86 0.46
C SER A 51 -16.12 22.79 -0.77
N GLN A 52 -15.86 23.60 -1.80
CA GLN A 52 -16.58 23.57 -3.06
C GLN A 52 -16.41 22.24 -3.81
N ILE A 53 -15.19 21.70 -3.86
CA ILE A 53 -14.92 20.39 -4.48
C ILE A 53 -15.67 19.28 -3.74
N ILE A 54 -15.63 19.30 -2.40
CA ILE A 54 -16.32 18.31 -1.57
C ILE A 54 -17.84 18.39 -1.75
N ALA A 55 -18.40 19.61 -1.76
CA ALA A 55 -19.83 19.82 -2.02
C ALA A 55 -20.24 19.31 -3.41
N ALA A 56 -19.43 19.57 -4.44
CA ALA A 56 -19.66 19.06 -5.79
C ALA A 56 -19.59 17.53 -5.84
N ALA A 57 -18.63 16.92 -5.14
CA ALA A 57 -18.52 15.46 -5.05
C ALA A 57 -19.76 14.84 -4.40
N TYR A 58 -20.25 15.41 -3.30
CA TYR A 58 -21.49 14.96 -2.67
C TYR A 58 -22.70 15.07 -3.60
N ARG A 59 -22.82 16.18 -4.35
CA ARG A 59 -23.89 16.34 -5.33
C ARG A 59 -23.85 15.27 -6.41
N ILE A 60 -22.66 14.93 -6.92
CA ILE A 60 -22.50 13.87 -7.92
C ILE A 60 -22.93 12.51 -7.34
N LEU A 61 -22.55 12.19 -6.10
CA LEU A 61 -22.92 10.94 -5.44
C LEU A 61 -24.43 10.84 -5.16
N ASP A 62 -25.08 11.96 -4.85
CA ASP A 62 -26.50 11.99 -4.52
C ASP A 62 -27.40 12.02 -5.77
N GLU A 63 -27.09 12.90 -6.75
CA GLU A 63 -27.87 13.07 -7.97
C GLU A 63 -27.50 12.04 -9.05
N GLY A 64 -26.20 11.86 -9.28
CA GLY A 64 -25.67 10.98 -10.32
C GLY A 64 -25.61 9.51 -9.87
N GLY A 65 -25.13 9.27 -8.66
CA GLY A 65 -24.93 7.93 -8.13
C GLY A 65 -23.76 7.18 -8.79
N ILE A 66 -23.58 5.91 -8.39
CA ILE A 66 -22.57 5.00 -8.94
C ILE A 66 -23.24 3.65 -9.26
N GLU A 67 -22.97 3.09 -10.44
CA GLU A 67 -23.43 1.76 -10.83
C GLU A 67 -22.61 0.66 -10.12
N PHE A 68 -23.28 -0.27 -9.45
CA PHE A 68 -22.64 -1.42 -8.82
C PHE A 68 -23.05 -2.73 -9.49
N ARG A 69 -22.10 -3.40 -10.13
CA ARG A 69 -22.34 -4.67 -10.85
C ARG A 69 -22.45 -5.91 -9.96
N SER A 70 -22.22 -5.78 -8.66
CA SER A 70 -22.30 -6.88 -7.71
C SER A 70 -23.61 -6.85 -6.94
N ARG A 71 -24.38 -7.95 -6.98
CA ARG A 71 -25.63 -8.09 -6.21
C ARG A 71 -25.39 -7.95 -4.71
N SER A 72 -24.32 -8.54 -4.18
CA SER A 72 -24.01 -8.45 -2.75
C SER A 72 -23.69 -7.02 -2.29
N ALA A 73 -23.07 -6.22 -3.17
CA ALA A 73 -22.80 -4.80 -2.91
C ALA A 73 -24.11 -3.99 -2.91
N LEU A 74 -24.99 -4.21 -3.90
CA LEU A 74 -26.30 -3.56 -3.95
C LEU A 74 -27.12 -3.84 -2.68
N ASP A 75 -27.15 -5.10 -2.24
CA ASP A 75 -27.89 -5.48 -1.03
C ASP A 75 -27.27 -4.87 0.23
N LEU A 76 -25.94 -4.80 0.30
CA LEU A 76 -25.25 -4.12 1.40
C LEU A 76 -25.61 -2.64 1.43
N MET A 77 -25.58 -1.96 0.29
CA MET A 77 -25.91 -0.54 0.17
C MET A 77 -27.37 -0.27 0.57
N ARG A 78 -28.33 -1.09 0.10
CA ARG A 78 -29.74 -1.01 0.50
C ARG A 78 -29.93 -1.14 2.01
N ARG A 79 -29.29 -2.14 2.63
CA ARG A 79 -29.38 -2.36 4.09
C ARG A 79 -28.82 -1.21 4.91
N ASN A 80 -27.85 -0.49 4.34
CA ASN A 80 -27.22 0.65 4.99
C ASN A 80 -27.88 1.99 4.61
N GLY A 81 -29.06 1.99 3.99
CA GLY A 81 -29.84 3.22 3.75
C GLY A 81 -29.50 3.97 2.45
N ALA A 82 -28.67 3.41 1.57
CA ALA A 82 -28.46 3.98 0.25
C ALA A 82 -29.68 3.75 -0.65
N ARG A 83 -29.96 4.70 -1.55
CA ARG A 83 -31.06 4.58 -2.51
C ARG A 83 -30.57 3.81 -3.73
N VAL A 84 -31.07 2.61 -3.92
CA VAL A 84 -30.66 1.71 -5.01
C VAL A 84 -31.81 1.52 -5.97
N THR A 85 -31.60 1.88 -7.23
CA THR A 85 -32.58 1.72 -8.32
C THR A 85 -32.40 0.40 -9.06
N ASP A 86 -33.35 0.09 -9.94
CA ASP A 86 -33.43 -1.21 -10.63
C ASP A 86 -32.31 -1.42 -11.67
N ASP A 87 -31.74 -0.34 -12.18
CA ASP A 87 -30.58 -0.30 -13.09
C ASP A 87 -29.23 -0.48 -12.37
N ALA A 88 -29.24 -0.97 -11.12
CA ALA A 88 -28.06 -1.13 -10.27
C ALA A 88 -27.31 0.17 -9.95
N MET A 89 -27.97 1.32 -10.11
CA MET A 89 -27.44 2.61 -9.68
C MET A 89 -27.68 2.83 -8.18
N VAL A 90 -26.63 3.23 -7.47
CA VAL A 90 -26.64 3.52 -6.04
C VAL A 90 -26.42 5.02 -5.85
N ARG A 91 -27.42 5.70 -5.32
CA ARG A 91 -27.35 7.11 -4.92
C ARG A 91 -27.12 7.21 -3.42
N LEU A 92 -26.13 8.01 -3.05
CA LEU A 92 -25.67 8.12 -1.68
C LEU A 92 -25.97 9.53 -1.18
N ASP A 93 -26.78 9.59 -0.13
CA ASP A 93 -27.04 10.84 0.57
C ASP A 93 -25.74 11.39 1.20
N PRO A 94 -25.48 12.70 1.15
CA PRO A 94 -24.26 13.28 1.70
C PRO A 94 -24.03 12.97 3.19
N ASP A 95 -25.10 12.90 4.00
CA ASP A 95 -24.98 12.56 5.43
C ASP A 95 -24.63 11.08 5.62
N LEU A 96 -25.13 10.21 4.73
CA LEU A 96 -24.77 8.81 4.74
C LEU A 96 -23.27 8.62 4.46
N VAL A 97 -22.76 9.31 3.43
CA VAL A 97 -21.33 9.26 3.09
C VAL A 97 -20.48 9.77 4.26
N ARG A 98 -20.85 10.91 4.85
CA ARG A 98 -20.15 11.47 6.01
C ARG A 98 -20.11 10.49 7.18
N HIS A 99 -21.23 9.84 7.49
CA HIS A 99 -21.33 8.85 8.55
C HIS A 99 -20.35 7.69 8.35
N PHE A 100 -20.36 7.06 7.16
CA PHE A 100 -19.47 5.93 6.89
C PHE A 100 -17.99 6.33 6.80
N CYS A 101 -17.68 7.51 6.26
CA CYS A 101 -16.31 8.04 6.27
C CYS A 101 -15.79 8.28 7.68
N ALA A 102 -16.64 8.74 8.60
CA ALA A 102 -16.25 8.97 10.00
C ALA A 102 -15.95 7.68 10.77
N MET A 103 -16.48 6.53 10.34
CA MET A 103 -16.16 5.23 10.93
C MET A 103 -14.80 4.68 10.49
N ALA A 104 -14.21 5.23 9.43
CA ALA A 104 -12.90 4.79 8.95
C ALA A 104 -11.78 5.27 9.89
N PRO A 105 -10.83 4.40 10.28
CA PRO A 105 -9.72 4.80 11.13
C PRO A 105 -8.78 5.77 10.39
N GLN A 106 -8.33 6.82 11.07
CA GLN A 106 -7.37 7.79 10.50
C GLN A 106 -5.99 7.17 10.22
N THR A 107 -5.62 6.11 10.93
CA THR A 107 -4.35 5.41 10.77
C THR A 107 -4.54 3.94 11.12
N PHE A 108 -3.94 3.06 10.32
CA PHE A 108 -3.89 1.63 10.58
C PHE A 108 -2.50 1.09 10.21
N THR A 109 -2.11 -0.03 10.83
CA THR A 109 -0.83 -0.68 10.52
C THR A 109 -1.05 -1.77 9.47
N LEU A 110 -0.35 -1.66 8.35
CA LEU A 110 -0.29 -2.73 7.36
C LEU A 110 0.78 -3.73 7.79
N HIS A 111 0.37 -4.92 8.23
CA HIS A 111 1.29 -5.97 8.65
C HIS A 111 1.91 -6.66 7.43
N SER A 112 3.24 -6.78 7.42
CA SER A 112 3.98 -7.61 6.47
C SER A 112 3.91 -9.09 6.86
N ARG A 113 4.12 -9.98 5.88
CA ARG A 113 4.23 -11.42 6.12
C ARG A 113 5.37 -11.79 7.10
N ASN A 114 6.40 -10.95 7.18
CA ASN A 114 7.49 -11.05 8.15
C ASN A 114 7.56 -9.73 8.93
N PRO A 115 7.16 -9.69 10.20
CA PRO A 115 7.10 -8.46 11.00
C PRO A 115 8.47 -7.85 11.34
#